data_AF-A0A966WWQ5-F1
#
_entry.id   AF-A0A966WWQ5-F1
#
_cell.length_a   1.000
_cell.length_b   1.000
_cell.length_c   1.000
_cell.angle_alpha   90.00
_cell.angle_beta   90.00
_cell.angle_gamma   90.00
#
_symmetry.space_group_name_H-M   'P 1'
#
loop_
_entity.id
_entity.type
_entity.pdbx_description
1 polymer ?
#
loop_
_entity_poly.entity_id
_entity_poly.type
_entity_poly.pdbx_seq_one_letter_code
_entity_poly.pdbx_strand_id
1 'polypeptide(L)'
;SVVSGNQVRQLSTGVARFLGDTCLQLTRRRVALQPLLLTLQSGEQLRLSIGAAAWPQIAVNPGSGSLPLGPVGCGHRVISLELDLNGAELSILPMVGAN
;
A
#
# COMPACT_ATOMS: atom_id res chain seq x y z
N SER A 1 2.72 -5.43 -8.01
CA SER A 1 2.78 -5.48 -9.48
C SER A 1 3.66 -6.64 -9.94
N VAL A 2 3.66 -6.91 -11.24
CA VAL A 2 4.66 -7.75 -11.92
C VAL A 2 5.48 -6.89 -12.86
N VAL A 3 6.79 -7.17 -12.90
CA VAL A 3 7.75 -6.60 -13.84
C VAL A 3 8.06 -7.64 -14.90
N SER A 4 7.99 -7.23 -16.18
CA SER A 4 8.33 -8.05 -17.34
C SER A 4 9.03 -7.18 -18.37
N GLY A 5 10.34 -7.39 -18.56
CA GLY A 5 11.19 -6.47 -19.31
C GLY A 5 11.10 -5.04 -18.76
N ASN A 6 10.75 -4.08 -19.62
CA ASN A 6 10.57 -2.67 -19.25
C ASN A 6 9.12 -2.32 -18.85
N GLN A 7 8.24 -3.30 -18.72
CA GLN A 7 6.86 -3.08 -18.36
C GLN A 7 6.59 -3.44 -16.91
N VAL A 8 5.66 -2.69 -16.31
CA VAL A 8 5.13 -2.94 -14.98
C VAL A 8 3.62 -3.01 -15.10
N ARG A 9 3.05 -4.12 -14.64
CA ARG A 9 1.59 -4.29 -14.55
C ARG A 9 1.15 -4.33 -13.10
N GLN A 10 0.28 -3.41 -12.68
CA GLN A 10 -0.31 -3.47 -11.35
C GLN A 10 -1.27 -4.67 -11.27
N LEU A 11 -1.20 -5.40 -10.16
CA LEU A 11 -1.94 -6.65 -9.99
C LEU A 11 -2.98 -6.55 -8.88
N SER A 12 -2.56 -5.99 -7.75
CA SER A 12 -3.39 -5.80 -6.57
C SER A 12 -2.90 -4.59 -5.81
N THR A 13 -3.84 -3.87 -5.22
CA THR A 13 -3.60 -2.70 -4.40
C THR A 13 -4.33 -2.90 -3.08
N GLY A 14 -3.65 -2.62 -1.98
CA GLY A 14 -4.27 -2.49 -0.66
C GLY A 14 -4.05 -1.08 -0.15
N VAL A 15 -4.99 -0.62 0.65
CA VAL A 15 -4.96 0.73 1.23
C VAL A 15 -5.41 0.61 2.68
N ALA A 16 -4.68 1.29 3.57
CA ALA A 16 -5.08 1.44 4.95
C ALA A 16 -4.89 2.89 5.39
N ARG A 17 -5.69 3.31 6.37
CA ARG A 17 -5.54 4.60 7.04
C ARG A 17 -5.37 4.35 8.53
N PHE A 18 -4.33 4.93 9.10
CA PHE A 18 -4.06 4.90 10.53
C PHE A 18 -4.22 6.33 11.07
N LEU A 19 -4.89 6.46 12.21
CA LEU A 19 -5.18 7.74 12.87
C LEU A 19 -4.91 7.61 14.37
N GLY A 20 -4.69 8.75 15.03
CA GLY A 20 -4.44 8.84 16.46
C GLY A 20 -2.95 8.68 16.83
N ASP A 21 -2.67 8.86 18.11
CA ASP A 21 -1.31 9.08 18.63
C ASP A 21 -0.36 7.91 18.42
N THR A 22 -0.88 6.69 18.24
CA THR A 22 -0.07 5.52 17.89
C THR A 22 0.64 5.66 16.53
N CYS A 23 0.25 6.61 15.69
CA CYS A 23 0.91 6.90 14.42
C CYS A 23 2.23 7.66 14.60
N LEU A 24 2.48 8.22 15.79
CA LEU A 24 3.73 8.88 16.15
C LEU A 24 4.78 7.91 16.70
N GLN A 25 4.43 6.62 16.81
CA GLN A 25 5.31 5.56 17.32
C GLN A 25 5.58 4.55 16.21
N LEU A 26 6.81 4.04 16.15
CA LEU A 26 7.15 2.93 15.26
C LEU A 26 6.39 1.69 15.73
N THR A 27 5.48 1.20 14.88
CA THR A 27 4.64 0.05 15.22
C THR A 27 4.34 -0.78 13.99
N ARG A 28 4.13 -2.08 14.20
CA ARG A 28 3.73 -3.00 13.13
C ARG A 28 2.35 -2.61 12.61
N ARG A 29 2.25 -2.45 11.29
CA ARG A 29 0.99 -2.17 10.57
C ARG A 29 0.72 -3.29 9.57
N ARG A 30 -0.56 -3.55 9.31
CA ARG A 30 -1.01 -4.53 8.32
C ARG A 30 -1.87 -3.85 7.27
N VAL A 31 -1.57 -4.13 6.01
CA VAL A 31 -2.38 -3.72 4.86
C VAL A 31 -2.86 -4.98 4.18
N ALA A 32 -4.17 -5.16 4.07
CA ALA A 32 -4.75 -6.23 3.28
C ALA A 32 -4.73 -5.82 1.80
N LEU A 33 -4.17 -6.69 0.95
CA LEU A 33 -4.23 -6.53 -0.50
C LEU A 33 -5.50 -7.20 -1.04
N GLN A 34 -6.02 -6.71 -2.16
CA GLN A 34 -7.11 -7.37 -2.88
C GLN A 34 -6.68 -8.79 -3.29
N PRO A 35 -7.53 -9.82 -3.12
CA PRO A 35 -7.28 -11.16 -3.61
C PRO A 35 -7.05 -11.17 -5.12
N LEU A 36 -6.22 -12.10 -5.61
CA LEU A 36 -5.96 -12.26 -7.03
C LEU A 36 -5.61 -13.72 -7.35
N LEU A 37 -5.93 -14.15 -8.58
CA LEU A 37 -5.41 -15.37 -9.19
C LEU A 37 -4.40 -14.96 -10.26
N LEU A 38 -3.18 -15.51 -10.18
CA LEU A 38 -2.10 -15.17 -11.11
C LEU A 38 -1.14 -16.35 -11.27
N THR A 39 -0.72 -16.58 -12.51
CA THR A 39 0.43 -17.42 -12.85
C THR A 39 1.58 -16.54 -13.31
N LEU A 40 2.74 -16.67 -12.68
CA LEU A 40 3.96 -15.97 -13.07
C LEU A 40 4.70 -16.77 -14.14
N GLN A 41 5.15 -16.10 -15.18
CA GLN A 41 5.98 -16.69 -16.22
C GLN A 41 7.47 -16.61 -15.84
N SER A 42 8.27 -17.47 -16.45
CA SER A 42 9.72 -17.41 -16.29
C SER A 42 10.27 -16.03 -16.69
N GLY A 43 11.12 -15.45 -15.85
CA GLY A 43 11.69 -14.11 -16.04
C GLY A 43 10.81 -12.96 -15.52
N GLU A 44 9.55 -13.19 -15.15
CA GLU A 44 8.73 -12.20 -14.47
C GLU A 44 9.12 -12.07 -12.99
N GLN A 45 8.99 -10.85 -12.46
CA GLN A 45 9.32 -10.58 -11.06
C GLN A 45 8.13 -9.93 -10.34
N LEU A 46 7.83 -10.45 -9.15
CA LEU A 46 6.92 -9.76 -8.23
C LEU A 46 7.59 -8.50 -7.68
N ARG A 47 6.84 -7.41 -7.68
CA ARG A 47 7.26 -6.15 -7.07
C ARG A 47 6.19 -5.64 -6.13
N LEU A 48 6.58 -5.42 -4.88
CA LEU A 48 5.80 -4.66 -3.91
C LEU A 48 6.19 -3.18 -4.00
N SER A 49 5.19 -2.30 -4.04
CA SER A 49 5.40 -0.86 -4.01
C SER A 49 4.57 -0.27 -2.87
N ILE A 50 5.21 0.52 -2.03
CA ILE A 50 4.59 1.18 -0.88
C ILE A 50 4.52 2.67 -1.22
N GLY A 51 3.33 3.26 -1.14
CA GLY A 51 3.09 4.67 -1.38
C GLY A 51 2.21 5.27 -0.30
N ALA A 52 2.47 6.53 0.06
CA ALA A 52 1.70 7.26 1.06
C ALA A 52 0.39 7.87 0.52
N ALA A 53 0.20 7.83 -0.81
CA ALA A 53 -0.99 8.35 -1.48
C ALA A 53 -1.25 7.57 -2.78
N ALA A 54 -2.52 7.53 -3.20
CA ALA A 54 -2.98 6.92 -4.45
C ALA A 54 -4.07 7.80 -5.07
N TRP A 55 -3.79 9.09 -5.26
CA TRP A 55 -4.72 10.02 -5.87
C TRP A 55 -4.79 9.79 -7.39
N PRO A 56 -5.97 9.87 -8.03
CA PRO A 56 -7.27 10.27 -7.46
C PRO A 56 -8.08 9.14 -6.82
N GLN A 57 -7.63 7.89 -6.89
CA GLN A 57 -8.41 6.72 -6.45
C GLN A 57 -8.71 6.74 -4.95
N ILE A 58 -7.81 7.32 -4.14
CA ILE A 58 -7.95 7.44 -2.68
C ILE A 58 -7.70 8.89 -2.27
N ALA A 59 -8.59 9.42 -1.42
CA ALA A 59 -8.43 10.74 -0.83
C ALA A 59 -7.11 10.84 -0.03
N VAL A 60 -6.34 11.90 -0.32
CA VAL A 60 -5.02 12.15 0.29
C VAL A 60 -5.18 12.47 1.76
N ASN A 61 -4.36 11.88 2.63
CA ASN A 61 -4.38 12.21 4.06
C ASN A 61 -3.87 13.65 4.27
N PRO A 62 -4.54 14.49 5.08
CA PRO A 62 -4.13 15.88 5.27
C PRO A 62 -2.79 16.07 5.99
N GLY A 63 -2.33 15.05 6.72
CA GLY A 63 -1.11 15.13 7.54
C GLY A 63 -1.27 15.92 8.84
N SER A 64 -2.48 16.40 9.16
CA SER A 64 -2.83 17.07 10.42
C SER A 64 -3.35 16.14 11.51
N GLY A 65 -3.55 14.85 11.19
CA GLY A 65 -4.25 13.89 12.05
C GLY A 65 -5.77 13.89 11.88
N SER A 66 -6.34 14.82 11.11
CA SER A 66 -7.77 14.79 10.77
C SER A 66 -8.07 13.80 9.64
N LEU A 67 -9.34 13.39 9.53
CA LEU A 67 -9.81 12.67 8.35
C LEU A 67 -9.71 13.58 7.10
N PRO A 68 -9.46 13.00 5.91
CA PRO A 68 -9.54 13.75 4.68
C PRO A 68 -10.98 14.15 4.39
N LEU A 69 -11.20 15.45 4.16
CA LEU A 69 -12.48 16.03 3.82
C LEU A 69 -12.31 16.87 2.56
N GLY A 70 -13.06 16.53 1.51
CA GLY A 70 -13.03 17.27 0.25
C GLY A 70 -11.73 17.13 -0.55
N PRO A 71 -11.45 18.07 -1.47
CA PRO A 71 -10.29 18.03 -2.35
C PRO A 71 -8.98 18.37 -1.61
N VAL A 72 -7.85 18.05 -2.25
CA VAL A 72 -6.52 18.48 -1.79
C VAL A 72 -6.43 20.00 -1.85
N GLY A 73 -5.85 20.62 -0.82
CA GLY A 73 -5.74 22.08 -0.70
C GLY A 73 -4.73 22.49 0.36
N CYS A 74 -4.68 23.78 0.70
CA CYS A 74 -3.68 24.38 1.60
C CYS A 74 -3.64 23.79 3.03
N GLY A 75 -4.70 23.11 3.46
CA GLY A 75 -4.72 22.37 4.73
C GLY A 75 -3.92 21.07 4.73
N HIS A 76 -3.44 20.60 3.58
CA HIS A 76 -2.59 19.41 3.48
C HIS A 76 -1.13 19.77 3.76
N ARG A 77 -0.45 18.90 4.51
CA ARG A 77 0.91 19.12 4.99
C ARG A 77 1.81 18.00 4.51
N VAL A 78 3.07 18.34 4.23
CA VAL A 78 4.12 17.34 4.01
C VAL A 78 4.39 16.64 5.35
N ILE A 79 4.44 15.31 5.31
CA ILE A 79 4.78 14.49 6.47
C ILE A 79 5.97 13.60 6.14
N SER A 80 6.74 13.24 7.16
CA SER A 80 7.78 12.22 7.07
C SER A 80 7.20 10.89 7.54
N LEU A 81 7.51 9.82 6.81
CA LEU A 81 7.19 8.46 7.20
C LEU A 81 8.49 7.70 7.40
N GLU A 82 8.61 7.04 8.54
CA GLU A 82 9.67 6.09 8.82
C GLU A 82 9.15 4.67 8.64
N LEU A 83 9.92 3.84 7.93
CA LEU A 83 9.61 2.44 7.69
C LEU A 83 10.80 1.60 8.14
N ASP A 84 10.62 0.87 9.24
CA ASP A 84 11.51 -0.25 9.55
C ASP A 84 11.02 -1.48 8.79
N LEU A 85 11.83 -1.93 7.83
CA LEU A 85 11.53 -3.07 6.98
C LEU A 85 12.20 -4.35 7.50
N ASN A 86 13.03 -4.27 8.54
CA ASN A 86 13.62 -5.46 9.14
C ASN A 86 12.52 -6.29 9.83
N GLY A 87 12.28 -7.50 9.34
CA GLY A 87 11.18 -8.35 9.80
C GLY A 87 9.79 -7.97 9.25
N ALA A 88 9.70 -7.02 8.31
CA ALA A 88 8.48 -6.82 7.52
C ALA A 88 8.30 -7.95 6.50
N GLU A 89 7.05 -8.34 6.25
CA GLU A 89 6.74 -9.49 5.38
C GLU A 89 5.55 -9.22 4.45
N LEU A 90 5.59 -9.84 3.27
CA LEU A 90 4.44 -10.01 2.39
C LEU A 90 4.01 -11.47 2.44
N SER A 91 2.82 -11.74 2.98
CA SER A 91 2.24 -13.08 3.01
C SER A 91 1.28 -13.28 1.84
N ILE A 92 1.49 -14.33 1.05
CA ILE A 92 0.55 -14.79 0.01
C ILE A 92 -0.07 -16.08 0.51
N LEU A 93 -1.37 -16.05 0.78
CA LEU A 93 -2.11 -17.22 1.25
C LEU A 93 -2.79 -17.89 0.05
N PRO A 94 -2.68 -19.22 -0.11
CA PRO A 94 -3.42 -19.93 -1.15
C PRO A 94 -4.93 -19.81 -0.88
N MET A 95 -5.71 -19.59 -1.94
CA MET A 95 -7.16 -19.74 -1.84
C MET A 95 -7.49 -21.24 -1.86
N VAL A 96 -8.03 -21.74 -0.75
CA VAL A 96 -8.54 -23.11 -0.67
C VAL A 96 -9.80 -23.22 -1.55
N GLY A 97 -9.84 -24.21 -2.45
CA GLY A 97 -10.99 -24.47 -3.34
C GLY A 97 -10.95 -23.83 -4.73
N ALA A 98 -9.79 -23.34 -5.19
CA ALA A 98 -9.62 -22.76 -6.53
C ALA A 98 -9.30 -23.80 -7.65
N ASN A 99 -9.61 -25.08 -7.42
CA ASN A 99 -9.44 -26.19 -8.37
C ASN A 99 -10.78 -26.76 -8.78
#